data_AF-A0A7C4ZXG8-F1
#
_entry.id   AF-A0A7C4ZXG8-F1
#
_cell.length_a   1.000
_cell.length_b   1.000
_cell.length_c   1.000
_cell.angle_alpha   90.00
_cell.angle_beta   90.00
_cell.angle_gamma   90.00
#
_symmetry.space_group_name_H-M   'P 1'
#
loop_
_entity.id
_entity.type
_entity.pdbx_description
1 polymer ?
#
loop_
_entity_poly.entity_id
_entity_poly.type
_entity_poly.pdbx_seq_one_letter_code
_entity_poly.pdbx_strand_id
1 'polypeptide(L)'
;MIEYKGYFFLIHSKNTLEIRFPSYRSTPFLKIRGKSAENTYNVLKNVLDAYKLNKSVREKDGKTVRELPAAIGLSVVTYLLASYNVRNPAKYAFVIEKMVNGELVIGKYFSNFIEMCIDLSSCNGGDGGQLVDKSVATIVSKSLRTILDSLS
;
A
#
# COMPACT_ATOMS: atom_id res chain seq x y z
N MET A 1 6.07 -8.86 -20.48
CA MET A 1 5.00 -8.23 -19.69
C MET A 1 4.70 -9.19 -18.54
N ILE A 2 5.08 -8.87 -17.31
CA ILE A 2 4.91 -9.79 -16.18
C ILE A 2 3.43 -9.78 -15.78
N GLU A 3 2.70 -10.86 -16.05
CA GLU A 3 1.34 -11.06 -15.54
C GLU A 3 1.41 -11.34 -14.04
N TYR A 4 1.07 -10.36 -13.20
CA TYR A 4 0.89 -10.59 -11.77
C TYR A 4 -0.37 -11.45 -11.52
N LYS A 5 -0.25 -12.77 -11.66
CA LYS A 5 -1.27 -13.73 -11.24
C LYS A 5 -1.19 -13.88 -9.72
N GLY A 6 -1.87 -13.01 -8.99
CA GLY A 6 -1.90 -13.05 -7.53
C GLY A 6 -2.82 -12.00 -6.91
N TYR A 7 -3.05 -12.14 -5.61
CA TYR A 7 -3.85 -11.22 -4.82
C TYR A 7 -2.98 -10.54 -3.78
N PHE A 8 -3.26 -9.26 -3.54
CA PHE A 8 -2.77 -8.56 -2.37
C PHE A 8 -3.80 -8.71 -1.25
N PHE A 9 -3.30 -8.72 -0.02
CA PHE A 9 -4.11 -8.84 1.18
C PHE A 9 -3.90 -7.59 2.03
N LEU A 10 -4.89 -6.71 2.05
CA LEU A 10 -4.93 -5.57 2.97
C LEU A 10 -5.57 -6.05 4.27
N ILE A 11 -4.80 -6.02 5.35
CA ILE A 11 -5.19 -6.56 6.65
C ILE A 11 -5.24 -5.42 7.64
N HIS A 12 -6.42 -5.19 8.21
CA HIS A 12 -6.63 -4.20 9.26
C HIS A 12 -7.01 -4.88 10.57
N SER A 13 -6.47 -4.36 11.67
CA SER A 13 -6.81 -4.72 13.04
C SER A 13 -6.79 -3.44 13.88
N LYS A 14 -7.28 -3.50 15.12
CA LYS A 14 -7.49 -2.34 16.01
C LYS A 14 -6.44 -1.22 15.95
N ASN A 15 -5.15 -1.55 15.83
CA ASN A 15 -4.07 -0.56 15.81
C ASN A 15 -3.04 -0.82 14.70
N THR A 16 -3.36 -1.59 13.67
CA THR A 16 -2.38 -2.01 12.66
C THR A 16 -3.04 -2.19 11.30
N LEU A 17 -2.37 -1.66 10.29
CA LEU A 17 -2.68 -1.84 8.88
C LEU A 17 -1.46 -2.45 8.18
N GLU A 18 -1.68 -3.54 7.45
CA GLU A 18 -0.65 -4.27 6.73
C GLU A 18 -1.09 -4.55 5.30
N ILE A 19 -0.16 -4.55 4.36
CA ILE A 19 -0.37 -5.11 3.03
C ILE A 19 0.60 -6.25 2.78
N ARG A 20 0.07 -7.40 2.34
CA ARG A 20 0.82 -8.64 2.12
C ARG A 20 0.61 -9.16 0.71
N PHE A 21 1.66 -9.79 0.18
CA PHE A 21 1.69 -10.50 -1.10
C PHE A 21 2.78 -11.59 -1.03
N PRO A 22 2.68 -12.72 -1.74
CA PRO A 22 1.53 -13.19 -2.53
C PRO A 22 0.45 -13.92 -1.72
N SER A 23 0.59 -13.99 -0.40
CA SER A 23 -0.34 -14.70 0.50
C SER A 23 -0.66 -13.89 1.75
N TYR A 24 -1.81 -14.16 2.36
CA TYR A 24 -2.19 -13.58 3.65
C TYR A 24 -1.20 -13.93 4.77
N ARG A 25 -0.43 -15.02 4.63
CA ARG A 25 0.60 -15.45 5.60
C ARG A 25 1.96 -14.83 5.37
N SER A 26 2.20 -14.18 4.23
CA SER A 26 3.49 -13.58 3.89
C SER A 26 3.89 -12.49 4.88
N THR A 27 5.19 -12.22 4.98
CA THR A 27 5.70 -11.02 5.65
C THR A 27 5.05 -9.78 5.03
N PRO A 28 4.54 -8.82 5.84
CA PRO A 28 4.01 -7.56 5.34
C PRO A 28 5.03 -6.83 4.48
N PHE A 29 4.60 -6.33 3.32
CA PHE A 29 5.41 -5.41 2.55
C PHE A 29 5.63 -4.12 3.35
N LEU A 30 4.54 -3.55 3.87
CA LEU A 30 4.53 -2.38 4.73
C LEU A 30 3.55 -2.57 5.88
N LYS A 31 3.93 -2.07 7.06
CA LYS A 31 3.12 -2.10 8.28
C LYS A 31 3.00 -0.71 8.90
N ILE A 32 1.76 -0.20 8.98
CA ILE A 32 1.42 1.06 9.66
C ILE A 32 0.79 0.72 11.02
N ARG A 33 1.15 1.46 12.07
CA ARG A 33 0.67 1.21 13.44
C ARG A 33 0.05 2.46 14.07
N GLY A 34 -0.74 2.25 15.14
CA GLY A 34 -1.35 3.30 15.94
C GLY A 34 -2.47 4.04 15.21
N LYS A 35 -2.76 5.29 15.62
CA LYS A 35 -3.87 6.09 15.08
C LYS A 35 -3.78 6.32 13.56
N SER A 36 -2.56 6.34 13.01
CA SER A 36 -2.35 6.47 11.56
C SER A 36 -2.89 5.26 10.79
N ALA A 37 -2.84 4.05 11.38
CA ALA A 37 -3.36 2.84 10.74
C ALA A 37 -4.87 2.95 10.50
N GLU A 38 -5.63 3.34 11.53
CA GLU A 38 -7.08 3.51 11.48
C GLU A 38 -7.47 4.60 10.45
N ASN A 39 -6.84 5.77 10.52
CA ASN A 39 -7.11 6.86 9.58
C ASN A 39 -6.83 6.45 8.13
N THR A 40 -5.69 5.79 7.89
CA THR A 40 -5.30 5.33 6.55
C THR A 40 -6.23 4.25 6.04
N TYR A 41 -6.63 3.32 6.92
CA TYR A 41 -7.58 2.26 6.60
C TYR A 41 -8.96 2.81 6.25
N ASN A 42 -9.48 3.79 6.99
CA ASN A 42 -10.79 4.36 6.71
C ASN A 42 -10.86 5.02 5.34
N VAL A 43 -9.80 5.73 4.93
CA VAL A 43 -9.70 6.28 3.57
C VAL A 43 -9.70 5.14 2.54
N LEU A 44 -8.86 4.12 2.73
CA LEU A 44 -8.79 2.98 1.82
C LEU A 44 -10.12 2.24 1.71
N LYS A 45 -10.75 1.95 2.84
CA LYS A 45 -12.05 1.31 2.94
C LYS A 45 -13.08 2.08 2.11
N ASN A 46 -13.18 3.39 2.29
CA ASN A 46 -14.15 4.21 1.59
C ASN A 46 -13.93 4.19 0.07
N VAL A 47 -12.68 4.34 -0.39
CA VAL A 47 -12.35 4.28 -1.83
C VAL A 47 -12.64 2.88 -2.38
N LEU A 48 -12.13 1.83 -1.76
CA LEU A 48 -12.29 0.45 -2.24
C LEU A 48 -13.75 0.01 -2.27
N ASP A 49 -14.56 0.43 -1.29
CA ASP A 49 -15.98 0.11 -1.22
C ASP A 49 -16.79 0.90 -2.26
N ALA A 50 -16.50 2.21 -2.44
CA ALA A 50 -17.19 3.07 -3.40
C ALA A 50 -17.04 2.56 -4.84
N TYR A 51 -15.83 2.14 -5.22
CA TYR A 51 -15.52 1.65 -6.57
C TYR A 51 -15.63 0.11 -6.70
N LYS A 52 -16.09 -0.59 -5.67
CA LYS A 52 -16.21 -2.07 -5.63
C LYS A 52 -14.93 -2.80 -6.06
N LEU A 53 -13.76 -2.31 -5.61
CA LEU A 53 -12.44 -2.78 -6.05
C LEU A 53 -11.93 -4.02 -5.30
N ASN A 54 -12.66 -4.47 -4.27
CA ASN A 54 -12.32 -5.66 -3.52
C ASN A 54 -12.80 -6.91 -4.26
N LYS A 55 -11.99 -7.96 -4.32
CA LYS A 55 -12.47 -9.29 -4.72
C LYS A 55 -13.28 -9.95 -3.61
N SER A 56 -12.79 -9.89 -2.37
CA SER A 56 -13.49 -10.43 -1.21
C SER A 56 -13.13 -9.65 0.06
N VAL A 57 -14.04 -9.65 1.03
CA VAL A 57 -13.83 -9.08 2.36
C VAL A 57 -14.24 -10.13 3.40
N ARG A 58 -13.37 -10.40 4.37
CA ARG A 58 -13.63 -11.38 5.43
C ARG A 58 -13.17 -10.83 6.77
N GLU A 59 -13.96 -11.08 7.81
CA GLU A 59 -13.58 -10.83 9.20
C GLU A 59 -13.05 -12.13 9.81
N LYS A 60 -11.87 -12.10 10.43
CA LYS A 60 -11.27 -13.25 11.09
C LYS A 60 -10.37 -12.81 12.24
N ASP A 61 -10.54 -13.40 13.42
CA ASP A 61 -9.70 -13.17 14.60
C ASP A 61 -9.56 -11.67 14.98
N GLY A 62 -10.65 -10.90 14.85
CA GLY A 62 -10.66 -9.45 15.08
C GLY A 62 -9.91 -8.63 14.02
N LYS A 63 -9.72 -9.20 12.82
CA LYS A 63 -9.07 -8.56 11.67
C LYS A 63 -9.99 -8.55 10.47
N THR A 64 -10.04 -7.41 9.79
CA THR A 64 -10.62 -7.30 8.47
C THR A 64 -9.55 -7.63 7.43
N VAL A 65 -9.84 -8.60 6.56
CA VAL A 65 -8.96 -8.99 5.45
C VAL A 65 -9.67 -8.69 4.14
N ARG A 66 -9.09 -7.80 3.34
CA ARG A 66 -9.55 -7.45 1.99
C ARG A 66 -8.61 -8.07 0.96
N GLU A 67 -9.16 -8.91 0.10
CA GLU A 67 -8.46 -9.52 -1.03
C GLU A 67 -8.59 -8.60 -2.24
N LEU A 68 -7.46 -8.16 -2.78
CA LEU A 68 -7.37 -7.16 -3.84
C LEU A 68 -6.76 -7.79 -5.10
N PRO A 69 -7.38 -7.61 -6.28
CA PRO A 69 -6.74 -7.94 -7.55
C PRO A 69 -5.37 -7.24 -7.68
N ALA A 70 -4.43 -7.84 -8.41
CA ALA A 70 -3.05 -7.34 -8.49
C ALA A 70 -2.93 -5.84 -8.80
N ALA A 71 -3.63 -5.34 -9.83
CA ALA A 71 -3.59 -3.92 -10.21
C ALA A 71 -4.09 -2.98 -9.08
N ILE A 72 -5.14 -3.41 -8.36
CA ILE A 72 -5.67 -2.67 -7.21
C ILE A 72 -4.69 -2.72 -6.05
N GLY A 73 -4.13 -3.90 -5.77
CA GLY A 73 -3.12 -4.10 -4.74
C GLY A 73 -1.90 -3.20 -4.92
N LEU A 74 -1.39 -3.09 -6.15
CA LEU A 74 -0.30 -2.17 -6.49
C LEU A 74 -0.69 -0.71 -6.23
N SER A 75 -1.89 -0.30 -6.66
CA SER A 75 -2.40 1.06 -6.40
C SER A 75 -2.49 1.37 -4.91
N VAL A 76 -2.92 0.39 -4.10
CA VAL A 76 -2.94 0.50 -2.63
C VAL A 76 -1.54 0.59 -2.04
N VAL A 77 -0.56 -0.17 -2.54
CA VAL A 77 0.84 -0.04 -2.12
C VAL A 77 1.37 1.37 -2.41
N THR A 78 1.10 1.93 -3.60
CA THR A 78 1.50 3.30 -3.96
C THR A 78 0.93 4.30 -2.98
N TYR A 79 -0.37 4.21 -2.73
CA TYR A 79 -1.06 5.07 -1.78
C TYR A 79 -0.45 4.95 -0.38
N LEU A 80 -0.22 3.74 0.12
CA LEU A 80 0.33 3.51 1.46
C LEU A 80 1.73 4.11 1.63
N LEU A 81 2.56 4.04 0.59
CA LEU A 81 3.87 4.69 0.57
C LEU A 81 3.74 6.22 0.52
N ALA A 82 2.86 6.75 -0.33
CA ALA A 82 2.61 8.19 -0.42
C ALA A 82 2.06 8.78 0.89
N SER A 83 1.18 8.04 1.56
CA SER A 83 0.55 8.43 2.82
C SER A 83 1.38 8.08 4.07
N TYR A 84 2.54 7.45 3.92
CA TYR A 84 3.36 7.02 5.05
C TYR A 84 3.81 8.21 5.90
N ASN A 85 3.54 8.15 7.22
CA ASN A 85 3.81 9.24 8.17
C ASN A 85 3.15 10.59 7.81
N VAL A 86 2.05 10.59 7.03
CA VAL A 86 1.29 11.81 6.71
C VAL A 86 0.15 11.99 7.72
N ARG A 87 -0.07 13.23 8.17
CA ARG A 87 -1.16 13.58 9.10
C ARG A 87 -2.56 13.41 8.50
N ASN A 88 -2.73 13.77 7.23
CA ASN A 88 -3.96 13.61 6.48
C ASN A 88 -3.75 12.66 5.27
N PRO A 89 -3.95 11.34 5.45
CA PRO A 89 -3.74 10.38 4.37
C PRO A 89 -4.74 10.54 3.21
N ALA A 90 -5.91 11.16 3.45
CA ALA A 90 -6.93 11.40 2.43
C ALA A 90 -6.43 12.30 1.28
N LYS A 91 -5.41 13.14 1.50
CA LYS A 91 -4.77 13.95 0.45
C LYS A 91 -4.31 13.08 -0.73
N TYR A 92 -3.91 11.83 -0.47
CA TYR A 92 -3.36 10.94 -1.50
C TYR A 92 -4.36 9.93 -2.04
N ALA A 93 -5.64 9.98 -1.65
CA ALA A 93 -6.65 9.02 -2.11
C ALA A 93 -6.79 8.99 -3.65
N PHE A 94 -6.61 10.16 -4.30
CA PHE A 94 -6.64 10.31 -5.76
C PHE A 94 -5.66 9.39 -6.49
N VAL A 95 -4.56 8.96 -5.82
CA VAL A 95 -3.57 8.06 -6.41
C VAL A 95 -4.21 6.74 -6.83
N ILE A 96 -5.13 6.21 -6.01
CA ILE A 96 -5.82 4.96 -6.31
C ILE A 96 -6.74 5.16 -7.50
N GLU A 97 -7.52 6.23 -7.51
CA GLU A 97 -8.46 6.55 -8.58
C GLU A 97 -7.75 6.74 -9.92
N LYS A 98 -6.72 7.59 -9.96
CA LYS A 98 -5.94 7.83 -11.18
C LYS A 98 -5.22 6.56 -11.67
N MET A 99 -4.71 5.71 -10.78
CA MET A 99 -4.07 4.45 -11.19
C MET A 99 -5.09 3.43 -11.73
N VAL A 100 -6.26 3.31 -11.11
CA VAL A 100 -7.33 2.41 -11.58
C VAL A 100 -7.86 2.83 -12.95
N ASN A 101 -7.95 4.13 -13.20
CA ASN A 101 -8.37 4.67 -14.50
C ASN A 101 -7.24 4.68 -15.56
N GLY A 102 -6.01 4.28 -15.19
CA GLY A 102 -4.86 4.29 -16.10
C GLY A 102 -4.30 5.68 -16.41
N GLU A 103 -4.75 6.73 -15.71
CA GLU A 103 -4.30 8.12 -15.85
C GLU A 103 -2.91 8.34 -15.25
N LEU A 104 -2.48 7.44 -14.36
CA LEU A 104 -1.20 7.54 -13.67
C LEU A 104 -0.26 6.40 -14.11
N VAL A 105 0.64 6.73 -15.04
CA VAL A 105 1.57 5.76 -15.67
C VAL A 105 2.73 5.34 -14.75
N ILE A 106 2.66 5.62 -13.43
CA ILE A 106 3.62 5.06 -12.46
C ILE A 106 3.54 3.54 -12.44
N GLY A 107 2.38 2.94 -12.73
CA GLY A 107 2.18 1.48 -12.74
C GLY A 107 3.23 0.71 -13.56
N LYS A 108 3.75 1.29 -14.65
CA LYS A 108 4.79 0.66 -15.49
C LYS A 108 6.18 0.59 -14.84
N TYR A 109 6.47 1.52 -13.94
CA TYR A 109 7.74 1.59 -13.21
C TYR A 109 7.60 1.09 -11.76
N PHE A 110 6.38 0.73 -11.36
CA PHE A 110 6.05 0.48 -9.98
C PHE A 110 6.64 -0.82 -9.44
N SER A 111 6.82 -1.84 -10.30
CA SER A 111 7.60 -3.05 -9.95
C SER A 111 9.03 -2.67 -9.55
N ASN A 112 9.69 -1.84 -10.36
CA ASN A 112 11.05 -1.38 -10.08
C ASN A 112 11.10 -0.52 -8.81
N PHE A 113 10.03 0.24 -8.54
CA PHE A 113 9.92 1.05 -7.34
C PHE A 113 9.76 0.18 -6.07
N ILE A 114 8.93 -0.86 -6.13
CA ILE A 114 8.77 -1.85 -5.07
C ILE A 114 10.10 -2.58 -4.81
N GLU A 115 10.76 -3.06 -5.87
CA GLU A 115 12.06 -3.73 -5.79
C GLU A 115 13.11 -2.82 -5.15
N MET A 116 13.21 -1.56 -5.60
CA MET A 116 14.11 -0.57 -5.00
C MET A 116 13.84 -0.34 -3.50
N CYS A 117 12.56 -0.31 -3.08
CA CYS A 117 12.23 -0.18 -1.66
C CYS A 117 12.73 -1.39 -0.85
N ILE A 118 12.62 -2.59 -1.39
CA ILE A 118 13.07 -3.83 -0.75
C ILE A 118 14.60 -3.88 -0.71
N ASP A 119 15.27 -3.54 -1.81
CA ASP A 119 16.72 -3.52 -1.91
C ASP A 119 17.33 -2.53 -0.92
N LEU A 120 16.79 -1.30 -0.87
CA LEU A 120 17.21 -0.28 0.08
C LEU A 120 16.99 -0.70 1.54
N SER A 121 15.96 -1.50 1.82
CA SER A 121 15.68 -2.01 3.18
C SER A 121 16.64 -3.13 3.54
N SER A 122 16.96 -4.00 2.58
CA SER A 122 17.93 -5.08 2.76
C SER A 122 19.34 -4.54 3.08
N CYS A 123 19.73 -3.42 2.48
CA CYS A 123 20.98 -2.73 2.81
C CYS A 123 21.01 -2.10 4.21
N ASN A 124 19.85 -1.80 4.80
CA ASN A 124 19.74 -1.13 6.11
C ASN A 124 19.62 -2.11 7.29
N GLY A 125 19.77 -3.42 7.05
CA GLY A 125 19.77 -4.44 8.11
C GLY A 125 18.38 -4.97 8.49
N GLY A 126 17.31 -4.47 7.88
CA GLY A 126 15.95 -5.02 7.99
C GLY A 126 15.27 -4.84 9.36
N ASP A 127 14.06 -4.30 9.35
CA ASP A 127 13.09 -4.30 10.45
C ASP A 127 12.33 -5.63 10.34
N GLY A 128 12.81 -6.69 11.02
CA GLY A 128 12.40 -8.10 10.87
C GLY A 128 10.90 -8.47 10.97
N GLY A 129 9.99 -7.48 10.96
CA GLY A 129 8.54 -7.64 10.84
C GLY A 129 7.90 -7.05 9.57
N GLN A 130 8.65 -6.50 8.62
CA GLN A 130 8.16 -6.03 7.30
C GLN A 130 9.28 -6.05 6.24
N LEU A 131 8.92 -6.01 4.95
CA LEU A 131 9.89 -5.99 3.85
C LEU A 131 10.49 -4.61 3.59
N VAL A 132 9.70 -3.54 3.80
CA VAL A 132 10.16 -2.16 3.65
C VAL A 132 10.38 -1.54 5.02
N ASP A 133 11.63 -1.19 5.31
CA ASP A 133 12.02 -0.57 6.57
C ASP A 133 11.38 0.80 6.75
N LYS A 134 11.14 1.19 8.00
CA LYS A 134 10.51 2.48 8.31
C LYS A 134 11.32 3.67 7.79
N SER A 135 12.64 3.59 7.88
CA SER A 135 13.55 4.61 7.35
C SER A 135 13.41 4.73 5.84
N VAL A 136 13.42 3.60 5.14
CA VAL A 136 13.23 3.53 3.68
C VAL A 136 11.86 4.01 3.28
N ALA A 137 10.79 3.52 3.90
CA ALA A 137 9.42 3.98 3.69
C ALA A 137 9.29 5.50 3.87
N THR A 138 9.99 6.08 4.84
CA THR A 138 10.00 7.54 5.06
C THR A 138 10.69 8.29 3.92
N ILE A 139 11.84 7.81 3.44
CA ILE A 139 12.59 8.42 2.33
C ILE A 139 11.76 8.31 1.04
N VAL A 140 11.33 7.10 0.71
CA VAL A 140 10.51 6.78 -0.46
C VAL A 140 9.22 7.60 -0.46
N SER A 141 8.55 7.71 0.69
CA SER A 141 7.34 8.54 0.83
C SER A 141 7.58 10.00 0.46
N LYS A 142 8.71 10.59 0.88
CA LYS A 142 9.03 11.99 0.55
C LYS A 142 9.24 12.15 -0.96
N SER A 143 10.05 11.28 -1.56
CA SER A 143 10.32 11.31 -3.01
C SER A 143 9.07 11.10 -3.84
N LEU A 144 8.25 10.11 -3.47
CA LEU A 144 7.00 9.81 -4.16
C LEU A 144 6.01 10.98 -4.08
N ARG A 145 5.91 11.64 -2.92
CA ARG A 145 5.06 12.83 -2.78
C ARG A 145 5.50 13.98 -3.67
N THR A 146 6.80 14.26 -3.77
CA THR A 146 7.33 15.27 -4.69
C THR A 146 6.93 14.96 -6.14
N ILE A 147 7.04 13.70 -6.56
CA ILE A 147 6.61 13.29 -7.90
C ILE A 147 5.10 13.46 -8.06
N LEU A 148 4.30 12.99 -7.12
CA LEU A 148 2.84 13.06 -7.19
C LEU A 148 2.31 14.50 -7.18
N ASP A 149 2.87 15.37 -6.35
CA ASP A 149 2.51 16.79 -6.28
C ASP A 149 2.87 17.54 -7.59
N SER A 150 3.80 17.02 -8.40
CA SER A 150 4.11 17.56 -9.75
C SER A 150 3.16 17.07 -10.85
N LEU A 151 2.36 16.03 -10.56
CA LEU A 151 1.42 15.38 -11.48
C LEU A 151 -0.06 15.64 -11.13
N SER A 152 -0.31 16.37 -10.04
CA SER A 152 -1.62 16.76 -9.54
C SER A 152 -2.00 18.15 -10.03
#